data_AF-A0A1S6HE55-F1
#
_entry.id   AF-A0A1S6HE55-F1
#
_cell.length_a   1.000
_cell.length_b   1.000
_cell.length_c   1.000
_cell.angle_alpha   90.00
_cell.angle_beta   90.00
_cell.angle_gamma   90.00
#
_symmetry.space_group_name_H-M   'P 1'
#
loop_
_entity.id
_entity.type
_entity.pdbx_description
1 polymer ?
#
loop_
_entity_poly.entity_id
_entity_poly.type
_entity_poly.pdbx_seq_one_letter_code
_entity_poly.pdbx_strand_id
1 'polypeptide(L)'
;MRGKNYQIIGWTHNHANFSTFHSGTDDNNHLAVLNSVSLNTEKGLQRRFALIERNAKQKLLDDRIVVNGEEVTDGSIEYLLNDENAAIELLKKYGVSLDGNNPRKLALELLNDILKVSRVDINEPKIYGFAYSIVFNNKGDNPHSEIAIIEEEVFTKKKKVSSKEIPLSVVEIPDDIEINLEDIQSEIKNKIKFPVIHKPVTREVTITYEDFVPTEVGTQPTRNKRFKKYDKPKKEARKKISYRELSNMFARDLLEYLDNYSRTDCRFSRYVEDIVDKMIVEGKSLTDCIKSLGVADVDEYGRKPDFEKSILELITNGAYADIKEDKENRKKVIRFMLDFVNSNRTEEKSDVIGEYVPIILGVDNNLIDFCRRSLSYAINPKRGSKYNVWVSLVLKNFAEKDRTLEESIALVGKLQDNETIVKDRTLDYWAIKIDYGQLKKIRSKIYLGKYEGSTLEFMIAFNDPNTRDAALRDYSDKILDDLSKEEKREIDDLIKDKEKKPDK
;
A
#
# COMPACT_ATOMS: atom_id res chain seq x y z
N MET A 1 -16.54 -13.16 -39.75
CA MET A 1 -15.34 -13.33 -38.90
C MET A 1 -14.31 -14.28 -39.55
N ARG A 2 -14.04 -14.19 -40.86
CA ARG A 2 -12.98 -14.98 -41.52
C ARG A 2 -11.77 -14.05 -41.76
N GLY A 3 -10.56 -14.53 -41.46
CA GLY A 3 -9.30 -13.82 -41.77
C GLY A 3 -8.70 -12.94 -40.66
N LYS A 4 -9.00 -13.20 -39.38
CA LYS A 4 -8.34 -12.51 -38.25
C LYS A 4 -7.55 -13.52 -37.41
N ASN A 5 -6.26 -13.25 -37.20
CA ASN A 5 -5.39 -14.03 -36.32
C ASN A 5 -5.63 -13.58 -34.88
N TYR A 6 -6.50 -14.29 -34.15
CA TYR A 6 -6.61 -14.13 -32.71
C TYR A 6 -5.55 -15.04 -32.06
N GLN A 7 -4.65 -14.45 -31.28
CA GLN A 7 -3.76 -15.24 -30.43
C GLN A 7 -4.54 -15.60 -29.16
N ILE A 8 -4.78 -16.89 -28.96
CA ILE A 8 -5.38 -17.40 -27.72
C ILE A 8 -4.22 -17.99 -26.92
N ILE A 9 -3.91 -17.37 -25.78
CA ILE A 9 -2.91 -17.88 -24.85
C ILE A 9 -3.65 -18.62 -23.75
N GLY A 10 -3.16 -19.82 -23.43
CA GLY A 10 -3.70 -20.64 -22.39
C GLY A 10 -2.85 -20.67 -21.14
N TRP A 11 -3.48 -21.02 -20.04
CA TRP A 11 -2.83 -21.35 -18.80
C TRP A 11 -3.27 -22.75 -18.36
N THR A 12 -2.33 -23.56 -17.90
CA THR A 12 -2.59 -24.93 -17.46
C THR A 12 -1.96 -25.17 -16.10
N HIS A 13 -2.70 -25.79 -15.18
CA HIS A 13 -2.21 -26.04 -13.83
C HIS A 13 -2.59 -27.44 -13.33
N ASN A 14 -1.64 -28.08 -12.66
CA ASN A 14 -1.80 -29.40 -12.09
C ASN A 14 -2.01 -29.32 -10.58
N HIS A 15 -3.14 -29.81 -10.10
CA HIS A 15 -3.51 -29.90 -8.69
C HIS A 15 -2.99 -31.15 -7.99
N ALA A 16 -2.00 -31.84 -8.57
CA ALA A 16 -1.47 -33.10 -8.07
C ALA A 16 -2.58 -34.11 -7.77
N ASN A 17 -2.85 -34.41 -6.50
CA ASN A 17 -3.89 -35.39 -6.11
C ASN A 17 -5.21 -34.73 -5.64
N PHE A 18 -5.34 -33.42 -5.74
CA PHE A 18 -6.53 -32.66 -5.33
C PHE A 18 -7.61 -32.62 -6.43
N SER A 19 -8.78 -32.10 -6.10
CA SER A 19 -9.89 -31.92 -7.03
C SER A 19 -9.58 -30.87 -8.10
N THR A 20 -10.17 -31.05 -9.28
CA THR A 20 -10.06 -30.15 -10.43
C THR A 20 -11.11 -29.05 -10.34
N PHE A 21 -10.71 -27.89 -9.84
CA PHE A 21 -11.51 -26.67 -9.76
C PHE A 21 -10.58 -25.46 -9.85
N HIS A 22 -11.08 -24.30 -10.25
CA HIS A 22 -10.33 -23.05 -10.13
C HIS A 22 -10.25 -22.62 -8.66
N SER A 23 -9.04 -22.62 -8.10
CA SER A 23 -8.75 -21.90 -6.86
C SER A 23 -8.63 -20.40 -7.13
N GLY A 24 -8.70 -19.57 -6.09
CA GLY A 24 -8.51 -18.12 -6.25
C GLY A 24 -7.13 -17.74 -6.83
N THR A 25 -6.11 -18.59 -6.68
CA THR A 25 -4.81 -18.40 -7.33
C THR A 25 -4.90 -18.66 -8.84
N ASP A 26 -5.68 -19.66 -9.24
CA ASP A 26 -5.92 -20.02 -10.63
C ASP A 26 -6.68 -18.92 -11.36
N ASP A 27 -7.71 -18.37 -10.70
CA ASP A 27 -8.48 -17.21 -11.20
C ASP A 27 -7.59 -15.98 -11.41
N ASN A 28 -6.73 -15.68 -10.43
CA ASN A 28 -5.81 -14.54 -10.52
C ASN A 28 -4.80 -14.72 -11.66
N ASN A 29 -4.26 -15.93 -11.83
CA ASN A 29 -3.32 -16.24 -12.91
C ASN A 29 -4.00 -16.17 -14.28
N HIS A 30 -5.21 -16.74 -14.40
CA HIS A 30 -6.00 -16.70 -15.63
C HIS A 30 -6.33 -15.26 -16.03
N LEU A 31 -6.70 -14.42 -15.06
CA LEU A 31 -6.93 -12.99 -15.27
C LEU A 31 -5.65 -12.23 -15.66
N ALA A 32 -4.49 -12.59 -15.08
CA ALA A 32 -3.20 -12.00 -15.46
C ALA A 32 -2.85 -12.32 -16.92
N VAL A 33 -3.03 -13.57 -17.35
CA VAL A 33 -2.84 -13.98 -18.76
C VAL A 33 -3.83 -13.24 -19.65
N LEU A 34 -5.10 -13.17 -19.28
CA LEU A 34 -6.14 -12.48 -20.03
C LEU A 34 -5.82 -10.99 -20.25
N ASN A 35 -5.32 -10.30 -19.22
CA ASN A 35 -4.85 -8.92 -19.32
C ASN A 35 -3.64 -8.78 -20.26
N SER A 36 -2.71 -9.74 -20.25
CA SER A 36 -1.55 -9.72 -21.14
C SER A 36 -1.91 -9.91 -22.62
N VAL A 37 -2.94 -10.70 -22.92
CA VAL A 37 -3.43 -10.92 -24.29
C VAL A 37 -4.19 -9.69 -24.80
N SER A 38 -4.98 -9.05 -23.95
CA SER A 38 -5.75 -7.85 -24.31
C SER A 38 -4.88 -6.72 -24.87
N LEU A 39 -3.61 -6.63 -24.46
CA LEU A 39 -2.67 -5.63 -24.97
C LEU A 39 -2.10 -5.97 -26.35
N ASN A 40 -2.34 -7.18 -26.87
CA ASN A 40 -1.67 -7.71 -28.07
C ASN A 40 -2.64 -8.14 -29.21
N THR A 41 -3.94 -8.32 -28.96
CA THR A 41 -4.93 -8.64 -30.00
C THR A 41 -5.65 -7.38 -30.53
N GLU A 42 -4.99 -6.64 -31.43
CA GLU A 42 -5.59 -5.50 -32.11
C GLU A 42 -6.77 -5.89 -33.00
N LYS A 43 -7.97 -5.35 -32.72
CA LYS A 43 -8.79 -4.61 -33.71
C LYS A 43 -10.07 -4.06 -33.08
N GLY A 44 -10.17 -2.73 -33.06
CA GLY A 44 -11.31 -1.96 -32.60
C GLY A 44 -12.62 -2.33 -33.29
N LEU A 45 -13.61 -2.79 -32.52
CA LEU A 45 -15.02 -2.63 -32.90
C LEU A 45 -15.51 -1.29 -32.35
N GLN A 46 -16.12 -0.46 -33.21
CA GLN A 46 -16.55 0.89 -32.90
C GLN A 46 -17.89 0.88 -32.13
N ARG A 47 -17.91 1.41 -30.90
CA ARG A 47 -19.14 1.69 -30.12
C ARG A 47 -19.25 3.17 -29.82
N ARG A 48 -20.46 3.73 -29.84
CA ARG A 48 -20.72 5.15 -29.54
C ARG A 48 -20.11 5.60 -28.21
N PHE A 49 -19.20 6.55 -28.29
CA PHE A 49 -18.52 7.34 -27.27
C PHE A 49 -19.11 8.76 -27.24
N ALA A 50 -19.63 9.15 -26.09
CA ALA A 50 -20.07 10.51 -25.85
C ALA A 50 -18.96 11.23 -25.06
N LEU A 51 -18.35 12.26 -25.64
CA LEU A 51 -17.41 13.14 -24.92
C LEU A 51 -18.07 13.90 -23.76
N ILE A 52 -19.39 14.07 -23.84
CA ILE A 52 -20.24 14.72 -22.84
C ILE A 52 -21.46 13.82 -22.64
N GLU A 53 -21.62 13.21 -21.46
CA GLU A 53 -22.55 12.09 -21.26
C GLU A 53 -24.03 12.50 -21.13
N ARG A 54 -24.31 13.74 -20.68
CA ARG A 54 -25.68 14.15 -20.31
C ARG A 54 -26.09 15.52 -20.84
N ASN A 55 -25.39 16.59 -20.45
CA ASN A 55 -25.72 17.98 -20.79
C ASN A 55 -24.46 18.76 -21.17
N ALA A 56 -24.50 19.47 -22.30
CA ALA A 56 -23.41 20.33 -22.76
C ALA A 56 -23.72 21.81 -22.49
N LYS A 57 -22.77 22.55 -21.91
CA LYS A 57 -22.77 24.00 -21.82
C LYS A 57 -21.87 24.58 -22.90
N GLN A 58 -22.47 25.37 -23.79
CA GLN A 58 -21.78 26.04 -24.87
C GLN A 58 -21.45 27.48 -24.48
N LYS A 59 -20.22 27.90 -24.75
CA LYS A 59 -19.77 29.28 -24.56
C LYS A 59 -19.10 29.78 -25.84
N LEU A 60 -19.63 30.88 -26.38
CA LEU A 60 -19.03 31.62 -27.48
C LEU A 60 -18.00 32.60 -26.90
N LEU A 61 -16.78 32.57 -27.43
CA LEU A 61 -15.71 33.51 -27.15
C LEU A 61 -15.34 34.23 -28.46
N ASP A 62 -14.49 35.27 -28.39
CA ASP A 62 -14.16 36.10 -29.54
C ASP A 62 -13.43 35.35 -30.67
N ASP A 63 -12.72 34.28 -30.34
CA ASP A 63 -11.88 33.50 -31.25
C ASP A 63 -12.22 32.01 -31.34
N ARG A 64 -13.15 31.53 -30.50
CA ARG A 64 -13.48 30.10 -30.40
C ARG A 64 -14.85 29.82 -29.82
N ILE A 65 -15.32 28.59 -30.05
CA ILE A 65 -16.48 28.02 -29.35
C ILE A 65 -15.97 26.92 -28.42
N VAL A 66 -16.37 26.96 -27.15
CA VAL A 66 -16.06 25.92 -26.17
C VAL A 66 -17.35 25.20 -25.80
N VAL A 67 -17.36 23.88 -25.93
CA VAL A 67 -18.45 23.00 -25.50
C VAL A 67 -17.93 22.13 -24.35
N ASN A 68 -18.45 22.35 -23.14
CA ASN A 68 -18.07 21.60 -21.94
C ASN A 68 -19.24 20.74 -21.47
N GLY A 69 -18.95 19.59 -20.88
CA GLY A 69 -19.96 18.90 -20.07
C GLY A 69 -20.17 19.56 -18.71
N GLU A 70 -21.29 19.23 -18.08
CA GLU A 70 -21.60 19.72 -16.73
C GLU A 70 -20.90 18.90 -15.63
N GLU A 71 -20.54 17.65 -15.90
CA GLU A 71 -19.83 16.81 -14.94
C GLU A 71 -18.31 17.05 -15.04
N VAL A 72 -17.61 16.98 -13.90
CA VAL A 72 -16.15 17.22 -13.81
C VAL A 72 -15.36 16.22 -14.65
N THR A 73 -15.96 15.08 -14.98
CA THR A 73 -15.39 14.00 -15.78
C THR A 73 -15.64 14.13 -17.27
N ASP A 74 -16.50 15.06 -17.72
CA ASP A 74 -16.80 15.26 -19.13
C ASP A 74 -15.63 15.97 -19.86
N GLY A 75 -15.44 15.62 -21.13
CA GLY A 75 -14.46 16.28 -22.00
C GLY A 75 -14.91 17.68 -22.47
N SER A 76 -13.99 18.42 -23.08
CA SER A 76 -14.29 19.67 -23.78
C SER A 76 -14.02 19.55 -25.28
N ILE A 77 -14.84 20.23 -26.09
CA ILE A 77 -14.62 20.38 -27.53
C ILE A 77 -14.40 21.87 -27.81
N GLU A 78 -13.23 22.20 -28.36
CA GLU A 78 -12.90 23.56 -28.78
C GLU A 78 -12.88 23.67 -30.31
N TYR A 79 -13.66 24.59 -30.86
CA TYR A 79 -13.61 24.95 -32.28
C TYR A 79 -12.84 26.25 -32.42
N LEU A 80 -11.66 26.17 -33.02
CA LEU A 80 -10.75 27.29 -33.22
C LEU A 80 -10.82 27.79 -34.66
N LEU A 81 -11.07 29.09 -34.85
CA LEU A 81 -10.87 29.74 -36.15
C LEU A 81 -9.52 30.46 -36.11
N ASN A 82 -8.46 29.77 -36.55
CA ASN A 82 -7.08 30.24 -36.39
C ASN A 82 -6.69 31.43 -37.27
N ASP A 83 -7.44 31.70 -38.35
CA ASP A 83 -7.15 32.75 -39.33
C ASP A 83 -8.45 33.41 -39.83
N GLU A 84 -8.39 34.73 -40.08
CA GLU A 84 -9.50 35.51 -40.64
C GLU A 84 -9.88 35.06 -42.06
N ASN A 85 -8.91 34.59 -42.86
CA ASN A 85 -9.21 34.11 -44.21
C ASN A 85 -10.11 32.86 -44.17
N ALA A 86 -9.86 31.93 -43.25
CA ALA A 86 -10.69 30.75 -43.07
C ALA A 86 -12.12 31.13 -42.65
N ALA A 87 -12.29 32.16 -41.82
CA ALA A 87 -13.60 32.70 -41.44
C ALA A 87 -14.34 33.30 -42.64
N ILE A 88 -13.64 34.10 -43.45
CA ILE A 88 -14.18 34.72 -44.67
C ILE A 88 -14.59 33.66 -45.70
N GLU A 89 -13.78 32.63 -45.91
CA GLU A 89 -14.10 31.53 -46.83
C GLU A 89 -15.31 30.71 -46.37
N LEU A 90 -15.40 30.41 -45.07
CA LEU A 90 -16.55 29.72 -44.50
C LEU A 90 -17.84 30.52 -44.72
N LEU A 91 -17.82 31.82 -44.41
CA LEU A 91 -18.97 32.70 -44.59
C LEU A 91 -19.40 32.80 -46.06
N LYS A 92 -18.45 32.97 -46.98
CA LYS A 92 -18.72 32.97 -48.43
C LYS A 92 -19.33 31.66 -48.90
N LYS A 93 -18.82 30.52 -48.43
CA LYS A 93 -19.32 29.18 -48.81
C LYS A 93 -20.79 28.99 -48.46
N TYR A 94 -21.26 29.60 -47.37
CA TYR A 94 -22.66 29.54 -46.93
C TYR A 94 -23.48 30.79 -47.33
N GLY A 95 -22.94 31.65 -48.21
CA GLY A 95 -23.67 32.79 -48.76
C GLY A 95 -23.94 33.93 -47.77
N VAL A 96 -23.15 34.04 -46.70
CA VAL A 96 -23.31 35.10 -45.70
C VAL A 96 -22.56 36.37 -46.14
N SER A 97 -23.27 37.49 -46.23
CA SER A 97 -22.70 38.80 -46.59
C SER A 97 -21.77 39.31 -45.48
N LEU A 98 -20.62 39.86 -45.88
CA LEU A 98 -19.66 40.50 -44.96
C LEU A 98 -19.99 41.98 -44.81
N ASP A 99 -20.87 42.31 -43.87
CA ASP A 99 -21.32 43.70 -43.64
C ASP A 99 -20.34 44.51 -42.77
N GLY A 100 -19.04 44.40 -43.03
CA GLY A 100 -17.98 45.20 -42.39
C GLY A 100 -17.72 44.93 -40.89
N ASN A 101 -18.53 44.11 -40.22
CA ASN A 101 -18.30 43.69 -38.84
C ASN A 101 -17.47 42.41 -38.76
N ASN A 102 -16.65 42.31 -37.70
CA ASN A 102 -15.70 41.24 -37.36
C ASN A 102 -16.05 39.85 -37.99
N PRO A 103 -15.43 39.49 -39.14
CA PRO A 103 -15.74 38.27 -39.88
C PRO A 103 -15.54 37.01 -39.05
N ARG A 104 -14.57 37.02 -38.13
CA ARG A 104 -14.28 35.90 -37.25
C ARG A 104 -15.44 35.63 -36.31
N LYS A 105 -15.99 36.68 -35.70
CA LYS A 105 -17.16 36.57 -34.81
C LYS A 105 -18.38 36.04 -35.57
N LEU A 106 -18.65 36.57 -36.77
CA LEU A 106 -19.78 36.13 -37.59
C LEU A 106 -19.64 34.67 -38.02
N ALA A 107 -18.44 34.22 -38.37
CA ALA A 107 -18.16 32.83 -38.71
C ALA A 107 -18.33 31.89 -37.51
N LEU A 108 -17.93 32.31 -36.31
CA LEU A 108 -18.17 31.57 -35.08
C LEU A 108 -19.66 31.52 -34.72
N GLU A 109 -20.42 32.59 -34.93
CA GLU A 109 -21.88 32.60 -34.74
C GLU A 109 -22.57 31.61 -35.69
N LEU A 110 -22.19 31.60 -36.97
CA LEU A 110 -22.68 30.63 -37.95
C LEU A 110 -22.33 29.18 -37.54
N LEU A 111 -21.09 28.92 -37.15
CA LEU A 111 -20.67 27.60 -36.66
C LEU A 111 -21.46 27.18 -35.42
N ASN A 112 -21.69 28.11 -34.48
CA ASN A 112 -22.45 27.86 -33.27
C ASN A 112 -23.90 27.44 -33.59
N ASP A 113 -24.54 28.10 -34.55
CA ASP A 113 -25.90 27.76 -34.97
C ASP A 113 -25.95 26.41 -35.71
N ILE A 114 -24.94 26.08 -36.52
CA ILE A 114 -24.81 24.76 -37.15
C ILE A 114 -24.61 23.67 -36.08
N LEU A 115 -23.79 23.93 -35.05
CA LEU A 115 -23.52 22.97 -33.98
C LEU A 115 -24.77 22.68 -33.14
N LYS A 116 -25.64 23.67 -32.90
CA LYS A 116 -26.92 23.46 -32.19
C LYS A 116 -27.85 22.47 -32.89
N VAL A 117 -27.76 22.34 -34.21
CA VAL A 117 -28.58 21.42 -35.01
C VAL A 117 -27.84 20.14 -35.41
N SER A 118 -26.58 20.00 -34.99
CA SER A 118 -25.72 18.87 -35.33
C SER A 118 -25.59 17.89 -34.16
N ARG A 119 -25.56 16.60 -34.46
CA ARG A 119 -25.29 15.54 -33.48
C ARG A 119 -23.92 14.93 -33.77
N VAL A 120 -23.00 15.06 -32.81
CA VAL A 120 -21.65 14.48 -32.90
C VAL A 120 -21.62 13.19 -32.09
N ASP A 121 -21.48 12.07 -32.78
CA ASP A 121 -21.31 10.75 -32.18
C ASP A 121 -19.87 10.28 -32.46
N ILE A 122 -19.00 10.29 -31.45
CA ILE A 122 -17.70 9.62 -31.57
C ILE A 122 -17.94 8.13 -31.33
N ASN A 123 -17.17 7.23 -31.94
CA ASN A 123 -17.23 5.80 -31.59
C ASN A 123 -15.87 5.36 -31.03
N GLU A 124 -15.83 4.91 -29.78
CA GLU A 124 -14.66 4.35 -29.13
C GLU A 124 -14.38 2.92 -29.64
N PRO A 125 -13.12 2.61 -29.97
CA PRO A 125 -12.72 1.25 -30.30
C PRO A 125 -12.66 0.38 -29.04
N LYS A 126 -13.09 -0.88 -29.18
CA LYS A 126 -12.95 -1.93 -28.17
C LYS A 126 -11.84 -2.91 -28.51
N ILE A 127 -11.06 -3.31 -27.51
CA ILE A 127 -10.07 -4.37 -27.58
C ILE A 127 -10.64 -5.62 -26.93
N TYR A 128 -10.41 -6.78 -27.54
CA TYR A 128 -10.84 -8.07 -27.02
C TYR A 128 -9.61 -8.95 -26.77
N GLY A 129 -9.54 -9.54 -25.58
CA GLY A 129 -8.59 -10.58 -25.22
C GLY A 129 -9.31 -11.90 -24.94
N PHE A 130 -8.66 -13.01 -25.28
CA PHE A 130 -9.17 -14.36 -25.06
C PHE A 130 -8.11 -15.18 -24.34
N ALA A 131 -8.49 -15.92 -23.30
CA ALA A 131 -7.62 -16.86 -22.62
C ALA A 131 -8.37 -18.11 -22.22
N TYR A 132 -7.77 -19.28 -22.43
CA TYR A 132 -8.30 -20.53 -21.87
C TYR A 132 -7.54 -20.92 -20.60
N SER A 133 -8.23 -21.61 -19.71
CA SER A 133 -7.63 -22.23 -18.53
C SER A 133 -7.99 -23.71 -18.48
N ILE A 134 -7.02 -24.54 -18.11
CA ILE A 134 -7.23 -25.97 -17.86
C ILE A 134 -6.59 -26.34 -16.52
N VAL A 135 -7.42 -26.83 -15.60
CA VAL A 135 -6.95 -27.38 -14.33
C VAL A 135 -7.16 -28.90 -14.35
N PHE A 136 -6.07 -29.63 -14.19
CA PHE A 136 -6.06 -31.09 -14.22
C PHE A 136 -5.39 -31.65 -12.96
N ASN A 137 -5.48 -32.96 -12.75
CA ASN A 137 -4.85 -33.63 -11.63
C ASN A 137 -4.20 -34.95 -12.10
N ASN A 138 -3.37 -35.54 -11.25
CA ASN A 138 -2.66 -36.78 -11.50
C ASN A 138 -3.56 -38.02 -11.41
N LYS A 139 -4.79 -37.88 -10.93
CA LYS A 139 -5.77 -38.98 -10.91
C LYS A 139 -6.41 -39.21 -12.29
N GLY A 140 -6.25 -38.25 -13.21
CA GLY A 140 -6.91 -38.29 -14.51
C GLY A 140 -8.41 -37.97 -14.42
N ASP A 141 -8.87 -37.40 -13.29
CA ASP A 141 -10.28 -37.10 -13.08
C ASP A 141 -10.66 -35.81 -13.82
N ASN A 142 -11.76 -35.85 -14.59
CA ASN A 142 -12.46 -34.74 -15.25
C ASN A 142 -11.77 -33.36 -15.11
N PRO A 143 -10.87 -32.98 -16.04
CA PRO A 143 -10.22 -31.68 -15.98
C PRO A 143 -11.26 -30.57 -16.06
N HIS A 144 -11.05 -29.52 -15.28
CA HIS A 144 -11.86 -28.32 -15.36
C HIS A 144 -11.29 -27.40 -16.46
N SER A 145 -12.16 -26.78 -17.24
CA SER A 145 -11.75 -25.93 -18.34
C SER A 145 -12.68 -24.76 -18.60
N GLU A 146 -12.08 -23.61 -18.80
CA GLU A 146 -12.79 -22.35 -18.96
C GLU A 146 -12.20 -21.54 -20.11
N ILE A 147 -13.04 -20.80 -20.83
CA ILE A 147 -12.59 -19.71 -21.69
C ILE A 147 -13.07 -18.38 -21.11
N ALA A 148 -12.15 -17.45 -20.95
CA ALA A 148 -12.43 -16.09 -20.52
C ALA A 148 -12.23 -15.11 -21.67
N ILE A 149 -13.07 -14.08 -21.67
CA ILE A 149 -13.05 -12.97 -22.61
C ILE A 149 -12.94 -11.69 -21.79
N ILE A 150 -12.00 -10.83 -22.16
CA ILE A 150 -11.91 -9.46 -21.66
C ILE A 150 -12.21 -8.48 -22.79
N GLU A 151 -13.02 -7.50 -22.48
CA GLU A 151 -13.34 -6.37 -23.34
C GLU A 151 -12.79 -5.10 -22.68
N GLU A 152 -11.94 -4.33 -23.38
CA GLU A 152 -11.40 -3.05 -22.92
C GLU A 152 -11.80 -1.93 -23.89
N GLU A 153 -12.36 -0.85 -23.34
CA GLU A 153 -12.60 0.42 -24.04
C GLU A 153 -11.29 1.23 -24.15
N VAL A 154 -10.86 1.60 -25.37
CA VAL A 154 -9.50 2.12 -25.64
C VAL A 154 -9.18 3.44 -24.92
N PHE A 155 -10.14 4.36 -24.86
CA PHE A 155 -10.01 5.69 -24.26
C PHE A 155 -10.39 5.67 -22.78
N THR A 156 -11.53 5.08 -22.41
CA THR A 156 -12.01 5.06 -21.02
C THR A 156 -11.27 4.06 -20.15
N LYS A 157 -10.58 3.07 -20.75
CA LYS A 157 -9.94 1.95 -20.08
C LYS A 157 -10.89 1.08 -19.25
N LYS A 158 -12.20 1.20 -19.46
CA LYS A 158 -13.19 0.35 -18.79
C LYS A 158 -13.06 -1.09 -19.28
N LYS A 159 -12.95 -2.02 -18.35
CA LYS A 159 -12.79 -3.45 -18.60
C LYS A 159 -14.04 -4.23 -18.20
N LYS A 160 -14.42 -5.19 -19.03
CA LYS A 160 -15.45 -6.17 -18.72
C LYS A 160 -14.91 -7.57 -18.96
N VAL A 161 -14.91 -8.40 -17.93
CA VAL A 161 -14.51 -9.80 -18.01
C VAL A 161 -15.74 -10.67 -17.96
N SER A 162 -15.78 -11.71 -18.79
CA SER A 162 -16.78 -12.76 -18.75
C SER A 162 -16.11 -14.08 -19.07
N SER A 163 -16.52 -15.15 -18.41
CA SER A 163 -15.99 -16.47 -18.68
C SER A 163 -17.07 -17.53 -18.74
N LYS A 164 -16.71 -18.68 -19.32
CA LYS A 164 -17.61 -19.80 -19.52
C LYS A 164 -16.84 -21.11 -19.50
N GLU A 165 -17.34 -22.07 -18.74
CA GLU A 165 -16.84 -23.45 -18.77
C GLU A 165 -17.06 -24.06 -20.17
N ILE A 166 -16.01 -24.68 -20.70
CA ILE A 166 -16.02 -25.32 -22.02
C ILE A 166 -15.80 -26.82 -21.85
N PRO A 167 -16.44 -27.67 -22.66
CA PRO A 167 -16.20 -29.11 -22.61
C PRO A 167 -14.79 -29.42 -23.16
N LEU A 168 -14.02 -30.22 -22.41
CA LEU A 168 -12.77 -30.81 -22.87
C LEU A 168 -12.99 -32.24 -23.38
N SER A 169 -12.33 -32.58 -24.47
CA SER A 169 -12.15 -33.96 -24.89
C SER A 169 -10.78 -34.43 -24.41
N VAL A 170 -10.76 -35.35 -23.45
CA VAL A 170 -9.53 -36.04 -23.07
C VAL A 170 -9.25 -37.11 -24.12
N VAL A 171 -8.09 -37.06 -24.76
CA VAL A 171 -7.63 -38.08 -25.71
C VAL A 171 -6.51 -38.85 -25.03
N GLU A 172 -6.73 -40.13 -24.79
CA GLU A 172 -5.68 -41.01 -24.29
C GLU A 172 -4.67 -41.26 -25.41
N ILE A 173 -3.45 -40.78 -25.20
CA ILE A 173 -2.31 -41.09 -26.05
C ILE A 173 -1.55 -42.20 -25.33
N PRO A 174 -1.29 -43.35 -25.97
CA PRO A 174 -0.45 -44.39 -25.38
C PRO A 174 0.90 -43.80 -24.99
N ASP A 175 1.41 -44.17 -23.81
CA ASP A 175 2.74 -43.76 -23.37
C ASP A 175 3.76 -44.17 -24.45
N ASP A 176 4.32 -43.18 -25.15
CA ASP A 176 5.36 -43.34 -26.16
C ASP A 176 6.76 -43.29 -25.54
N ILE A 177 6.84 -43.00 -24.24
CA ILE A 177 8.05 -42.89 -23.45
C ILE A 177 8.00 -43.96 -22.36
N GLU A 178 8.86 -44.98 -22.49
CA GLU A 178 9.08 -45.96 -21.44
C GLU A 178 9.86 -45.28 -20.31
N ILE A 179 9.16 -44.96 -19.22
CA ILE A 179 9.79 -44.36 -18.04
C ILE A 179 10.45 -45.46 -17.23
N ASN A 180 11.74 -45.69 -17.48
CA ASN A 180 12.53 -46.55 -16.61
C ASN A 180 12.80 -45.85 -15.27
N LEU A 181 12.12 -46.33 -14.22
CA LEU A 181 12.27 -45.82 -12.86
C LEU A 181 13.71 -45.91 -12.34
N GLU A 182 14.47 -46.93 -12.75
CA GLU A 182 15.88 -47.06 -12.36
C GLU A 182 16.75 -45.99 -13.03
N ASP A 183 16.45 -45.63 -14.28
CA ASP A 183 17.14 -44.54 -14.98
C ASP A 183 16.78 -43.20 -14.35
N ILE A 184 15.51 -42.95 -14.02
CA ILE A 184 15.10 -41.74 -13.29
C ILE A 184 15.78 -41.67 -11.93
N GLN A 185 15.79 -42.76 -11.16
CA GLN A 185 16.46 -42.77 -9.85
C GLN A 185 17.96 -42.55 -9.97
N SER A 186 18.60 -43.16 -10.96
CA SER A 186 20.02 -42.97 -11.25
C SER A 186 20.30 -41.53 -11.68
N GLU A 187 19.44 -40.95 -12.51
CA GLU A 187 19.57 -39.59 -13.00
C GLU A 187 19.28 -38.55 -11.91
N ILE A 188 18.30 -38.79 -11.03
CA ILE A 188 18.09 -38.02 -9.79
C ILE A 188 19.34 -38.13 -8.92
N LYS A 189 19.87 -39.33 -8.65
CA LYS A 189 21.07 -39.49 -7.80
C LYS A 189 22.31 -38.83 -8.39
N ASN A 190 22.43 -38.81 -9.72
CA ASN A 190 23.56 -38.22 -10.44
C ASN A 190 23.45 -36.70 -10.58
N LYS A 191 22.24 -36.15 -10.80
CA LYS A 191 21.98 -34.72 -11.01
C LYS A 191 21.65 -33.99 -9.71
N ILE A 192 20.86 -34.61 -8.83
CA ILE A 192 20.65 -34.17 -7.46
C ILE A 192 21.84 -34.64 -6.63
N LYS A 193 22.93 -33.88 -6.73
CA LYS A 193 23.93 -33.88 -5.66
C LYS A 193 23.22 -33.35 -4.43
N PHE A 194 22.79 -34.25 -3.54
CA PHE A 194 22.41 -33.84 -2.20
C PHE A 194 23.58 -33.03 -1.66
N PRO A 195 23.36 -31.77 -1.25
CA PRO A 195 24.44 -31.01 -0.66
C PRO A 195 24.97 -31.87 0.48
N VAL A 196 26.29 -32.15 0.48
CA VAL A 196 26.99 -32.31 1.75
C VAL A 196 26.46 -31.18 2.62
N ILE A 197 26.07 -31.45 3.86
CA ILE A 197 25.69 -30.39 4.80
C ILE A 197 26.93 -29.51 5.00
N HIS A 198 27.17 -28.65 4.02
CA HIS A 198 27.93 -27.46 4.12
C HIS A 198 27.06 -26.65 5.05
N LYS A 199 27.48 -26.57 6.33
CA LYS A 199 27.08 -25.45 7.18
C LYS A 199 27.10 -24.23 6.26
N PRO A 200 26.01 -23.47 6.17
CA PRO A 200 25.96 -22.36 5.25
C PRO A 200 27.23 -21.56 5.44
N VAL A 201 28.01 -21.40 4.37
CA VAL A 201 28.82 -20.18 4.28
C VAL A 201 27.82 -19.10 3.91
N THR A 202 26.92 -18.81 4.84
CA THR A 202 26.50 -17.45 5.04
C THR A 202 27.81 -16.71 5.19
N ARG A 203 28.13 -15.81 4.26
CA ARG A 203 28.77 -14.59 4.72
C ARG A 203 27.70 -13.87 5.54
N GLU A 204 27.45 -14.39 6.75
CA GLU A 204 26.91 -13.62 7.84
C GLU A 204 28.00 -12.58 8.10
N VAL A 205 27.94 -11.49 7.36
CA VAL A 205 28.59 -10.28 7.78
C VAL A 205 27.71 -9.78 8.91
N THR A 206 27.87 -10.36 10.10
CA THR A 206 27.21 -9.86 11.31
C THR A 206 27.87 -8.53 11.63
N ILE A 207 27.31 -7.44 11.12
CA ILE A 207 27.79 -6.10 11.42
C ILE A 207 27.18 -5.67 12.75
N THR A 208 28.03 -5.49 13.76
CA THR A 208 27.60 -5.02 15.08
C THR A 208 27.94 -3.55 15.26
N TYR A 209 27.22 -2.87 16.16
CA TYR A 209 27.49 -1.46 16.48
C TYR A 209 28.96 -1.22 16.91
N GLU A 210 29.62 -2.23 17.48
CA GLU A 210 31.01 -2.16 17.93
C GLU A 210 32.04 -2.15 16.77
N ASP A 211 31.60 -2.48 15.54
CA ASP A 211 32.47 -2.61 14.38
C ASP A 211 32.72 -1.27 13.65
N PHE A 212 32.13 -0.16 14.12
CA PHE A 212 32.22 1.15 13.47
C PHE A 212 33.31 2.06 14.08
N VAL A 213 33.97 2.84 13.22
CA VAL A 213 35.01 3.81 13.63
C VAL A 213 34.61 5.22 13.17
N PRO A 214 34.69 6.24 14.04
CA PRO A 214 34.58 7.63 13.61
C PRO A 214 35.71 7.97 12.62
N THR A 215 35.35 8.38 11.41
CA THR A 215 36.28 9.03 10.48
C THR A 215 36.39 10.50 10.85
N GLU A 216 37.23 10.82 11.84
CA GLU A 216 37.77 12.17 12.02
C GLU A 216 39.30 12.14 11.92
N VAL A 217 39.83 13.15 11.24
CA VAL A 217 41.26 13.36 11.02
C VAL A 217 41.96 13.50 12.36
N GLY A 218 42.87 12.56 12.67
CA GLY A 218 43.95 12.69 13.64
C GLY A 218 43.54 13.00 15.08
N THR A 219 43.48 11.97 15.94
CA THR A 219 43.98 12.08 17.32
C THR A 219 44.22 10.69 17.92
N GLN A 220 45.34 10.55 18.65
CA GLN A 220 45.87 9.29 19.17
C GLN A 220 44.97 8.63 20.24
N PRO A 221 44.95 7.29 20.35
CA PRO A 221 44.26 6.61 21.44
C PRO A 221 45.15 6.53 22.69
N THR A 222 44.69 7.10 23.80
CA THR A 222 45.25 6.83 25.14
C THR A 222 44.58 5.61 25.79
N ARG A 223 45.45 4.64 26.07
CA ARG A 223 45.44 3.47 26.98
C ARG A 223 44.21 3.07 27.83
N ASN A 224 43.97 1.76 27.73
CA ASN A 224 43.86 0.71 28.77
C ASN A 224 42.61 0.58 29.67
N LYS A 225 41.90 -0.55 29.48
CA LYS A 225 41.48 -1.46 30.56
C LYS A 225 41.74 -2.92 30.17
N ARG A 226 42.48 -3.65 31.03
CA ARG A 226 42.77 -5.08 30.90
C ARG A 226 41.53 -5.90 31.29
N PHE A 227 41.06 -6.77 30.39
CA PHE A 227 40.18 -7.89 30.74
C PHE A 227 40.90 -9.22 30.51
N LYS A 228 40.63 -10.17 31.41
CA LYS A 228 41.27 -11.49 31.53
C LYS A 228 41.14 -12.32 30.24
N LYS A 229 42.23 -13.01 29.90
CA LYS A 229 42.34 -13.97 28.78
C LYS A 229 41.40 -15.16 29.02
N TYR A 230 40.39 -15.29 28.16
CA TYR A 230 39.89 -16.58 27.72
C TYR A 230 40.52 -16.89 26.37
N ASP A 231 40.87 -18.15 26.13
CA ASP A 231 41.42 -18.59 24.85
C ASP A 231 40.41 -18.32 23.73
N LYS A 232 40.80 -17.40 22.85
CA LYS A 232 39.95 -16.89 21.78
C LYS A 232 39.86 -17.95 20.67
N PRO A 233 38.66 -18.19 20.11
CA PRO A 233 38.60 -18.76 18.76
C PRO A 233 39.45 -17.86 17.84
N LYS A 234 40.19 -18.46 16.90
CA LYS A 234 41.01 -17.71 15.92
C LYS A 234 40.15 -16.56 15.38
N LYS A 235 40.47 -15.32 15.80
CA LYS A 235 39.79 -14.12 15.33
C LYS A 235 40.08 -14.01 13.85
N GLU A 236 39.14 -14.43 13.01
CA GLU A 236 39.02 -13.81 11.70
C GLU A 236 38.96 -12.30 11.94
N ALA A 237 39.84 -11.56 11.26
CA ALA A 237 39.90 -10.13 11.39
C ALA A 237 38.57 -9.56 10.91
N ARG A 238 37.64 -9.27 11.84
CA ARG A 238 36.41 -8.55 11.52
C ARG A 238 36.81 -7.21 10.93
N LYS A 239 36.58 -7.06 9.62
CA LYS A 239 36.84 -5.81 8.92
C LYS A 239 35.89 -4.77 9.50
N LYS A 240 36.43 -3.76 10.17
CA LYS A 240 35.64 -2.62 10.65
C LYS A 240 35.05 -1.88 9.45
N ILE A 241 33.77 -1.55 9.54
CA ILE A 241 33.05 -0.86 8.47
C ILE A 241 33.02 0.63 8.84
N SER A 242 33.34 1.49 7.88
CA SER A 242 33.21 2.94 8.06
C SER A 242 31.75 3.38 7.96
N TYR A 243 31.40 4.50 8.58
CA TYR A 243 30.05 5.07 8.47
C TYR A 243 29.64 5.38 7.01
N ARG A 244 30.61 5.75 6.16
CA ARG A 244 30.35 5.99 4.73
C ARG A 244 30.10 4.69 3.97
N GLU A 245 30.80 3.61 4.31
CA GLU A 245 30.50 2.28 3.76
C GLU A 245 29.11 1.81 4.18
N LEU A 246 28.71 1.98 5.45
CA LEU A 246 27.34 1.67 5.90
C LEU A 246 26.28 2.48 5.13
N SER A 247 26.52 3.78 4.95
CA SER A 247 25.61 4.66 4.21
C SER A 247 25.46 4.24 2.75
N ASN A 248 26.56 3.83 2.11
CA ASN A 248 26.51 3.28 0.75
C ASN A 248 25.77 1.95 0.67
N MET A 249 25.95 1.06 1.65
CA MET A 249 25.22 -0.22 1.70
C MET A 249 23.72 0.04 1.87
N PHE A 250 23.35 0.87 2.86
CA PHE A 250 21.97 1.28 3.08
C PHE A 250 21.34 1.90 1.83
N ALA A 251 22.02 2.85 1.17
CA ALA A 251 21.50 3.49 -0.04
C ALA A 251 21.23 2.48 -1.18
N ARG A 252 22.10 1.47 -1.35
CA ARG A 252 21.89 0.41 -2.36
C ARG A 252 20.68 -0.45 -2.02
N ASP A 253 20.62 -0.92 -0.78
CA ASP A 253 19.54 -1.76 -0.28
C ASP A 253 18.19 -1.06 -0.29
N LEU A 254 18.18 0.27 -0.08
CA LEU A 254 16.99 1.11 -0.15
C LEU A 254 16.50 1.25 -1.59
N LEU A 255 17.40 1.45 -2.56
CA LEU A 255 17.07 1.50 -3.98
C LEU A 255 16.57 0.14 -4.49
N GLU A 256 17.19 -0.95 -4.04
CA GLU A 256 16.72 -2.31 -4.34
C GLU A 256 15.34 -2.57 -3.73
N TYR A 257 15.08 -2.10 -2.52
CA TYR A 257 13.75 -2.17 -1.89
C TYR A 257 12.68 -1.46 -2.73
N LEU A 258 12.99 -0.28 -3.27
CA LEU A 258 12.08 0.47 -4.15
C LEU A 258 11.89 -0.21 -5.52
N ASP A 259 12.94 -0.75 -6.14
CA ASP A 259 12.85 -1.46 -7.43
C ASP A 259 12.00 -2.75 -7.33
N ASN A 260 12.11 -3.45 -6.19
CA ASN A 260 11.37 -4.67 -5.92
C ASN A 260 9.86 -4.45 -5.69
N TYR A 261 9.39 -3.21 -5.57
CA TYR A 261 7.97 -2.89 -5.38
C TYR A 261 7.04 -3.54 -6.43
N SER A 262 7.50 -3.63 -7.69
CA SER A 262 6.71 -4.24 -8.76
C SER A 262 6.55 -5.77 -8.63
N ARG A 263 7.31 -6.41 -7.73
CA ARG A 263 7.43 -7.86 -7.59
C ARG A 263 7.07 -8.38 -6.21
N THR A 264 7.12 -7.54 -5.18
CA THR A 264 6.87 -7.91 -3.78
C THR A 264 6.00 -6.85 -3.08
N ASP A 265 5.33 -7.26 -2.00
CA ASP A 265 4.49 -6.39 -1.15
C ASP A 265 5.37 -5.45 -0.30
N CYS A 266 6.06 -4.50 -0.93
CA CYS A 266 6.85 -3.50 -0.21
C CYS A 266 5.91 -2.47 0.44
N ARG A 267 5.48 -2.78 1.66
CA ARG A 267 4.51 -2.00 2.42
C ARG A 267 4.82 -0.52 2.54
N PHE A 268 6.09 -0.10 2.60
CA PHE A 268 6.46 1.30 2.85
C PHE A 268 7.19 1.95 1.68
N SER A 269 7.08 1.41 0.46
CA SER A 269 7.78 1.91 -0.73
C SER A 269 7.55 3.41 -0.97
N ARG A 270 6.29 3.86 -0.98
CA ARG A 270 5.95 5.27 -1.22
C ARG A 270 6.50 6.20 -0.13
N TYR A 271 6.43 5.78 1.13
CA TYR A 271 7.03 6.55 2.22
C TYR A 271 8.56 6.65 2.07
N VAL A 272 9.20 5.57 1.65
CA VAL A 272 10.65 5.56 1.37
C VAL A 272 10.97 6.42 0.15
N GLU A 273 10.15 6.38 -0.89
CA GLU A 273 10.27 7.26 -2.07
C GLU A 273 10.22 8.73 -1.66
N ASP A 274 9.22 9.12 -0.87
CA ASP A 274 9.09 10.49 -0.35
C ASP A 274 10.31 10.91 0.50
N ILE A 275 10.89 10.00 1.29
CA ILE A 275 12.14 10.24 2.02
C ILE A 275 13.26 10.54 1.04
N VAL A 276 13.46 9.65 0.06
CA VAL A 276 14.57 9.74 -0.89
C VAL A 276 14.43 11.01 -1.73
N ASP A 277 13.23 11.34 -2.20
CA ASP A 277 12.94 12.59 -2.91
C ASP A 277 13.32 13.81 -2.08
N LYS A 278 12.94 13.86 -0.80
CA LYS A 278 13.33 14.96 0.08
C LYS A 278 14.83 15.04 0.33
N MET A 279 15.50 13.90 0.49
CA MET A 279 16.96 13.87 0.62
C MET A 279 17.65 14.43 -0.63
N ILE A 280 17.09 14.20 -1.82
CA ILE A 280 17.63 14.65 -3.10
C ILE A 280 17.29 16.10 -3.40
N VAL A 281 16.01 16.44 -3.36
CA VAL A 281 15.47 17.74 -3.73
C VAL A 281 15.83 18.80 -2.69
N GLU A 282 15.68 18.46 -1.41
CA GLU A 282 15.87 19.40 -0.30
C GLU A 282 17.26 19.29 0.35
N GLY A 283 18.07 18.28 -0.01
CA GLY A 283 19.41 18.08 0.55
C GLY A 283 19.41 17.78 2.06
N LYS A 284 18.29 17.31 2.59
CA LYS A 284 18.08 17.06 4.02
C LYS A 284 18.68 15.73 4.45
N SER A 285 18.95 15.62 5.76
CA SER A 285 19.34 14.36 6.36
C SER A 285 18.17 13.36 6.36
N LEU A 286 18.46 12.06 6.53
CA LEU A 286 17.45 11.01 6.64
C LEU A 286 16.51 11.27 7.82
N THR A 287 17.04 11.67 8.98
CA THR A 287 16.25 11.99 10.17
C THR A 287 15.30 13.16 9.91
N ASP A 288 15.77 14.22 9.28
CA ASP A 288 14.96 15.41 8.99
C ASP A 288 13.87 15.11 7.96
N CYS A 289 14.17 14.27 6.96
CA CYS A 289 13.17 13.79 6.01
C CYS A 289 12.07 13.00 6.74
N ILE A 290 12.45 12.02 7.56
CA ILE A 290 11.51 11.22 8.38
C ILE A 290 10.65 12.13 9.26
N LYS A 291 11.25 13.07 9.99
CA LYS A 291 10.53 14.02 10.85
C LYS A 291 9.57 14.91 10.06
N SER A 292 9.97 15.35 8.87
CA SER A 292 9.12 16.20 8.03
C SER A 292 7.92 15.45 7.42
N LEU A 293 8.08 14.17 7.13
CA LEU A 293 7.02 13.31 6.60
C LEU A 293 6.12 12.78 7.72
N GLY A 294 6.65 12.66 8.93
CA GLY A 294 5.93 12.12 10.07
C GLY A 294 5.85 10.60 9.99
N VAL A 295 4.65 10.07 10.19
CA VAL A 295 4.41 8.64 10.37
C VAL A 295 4.55 7.88 9.04
N ALA A 296 5.25 6.75 9.08
CA ALA A 296 5.28 5.82 7.96
C ALA A 296 3.92 5.14 7.81
N ASP A 297 3.24 5.44 6.71
CA ASP A 297 2.00 4.80 6.33
C ASP A 297 2.28 3.68 5.33
N VAL A 298 1.67 2.50 5.54
CA VAL A 298 1.80 1.46 4.53
C VAL A 298 0.94 1.76 3.31
N ASP A 299 1.52 1.54 2.15
CA ASP A 299 1.02 1.87 0.83
C ASP A 299 -0.09 0.88 0.44
N GLU A 300 -1.34 1.33 0.57
CA GLU A 300 -2.53 0.55 0.20
C GLU A 300 -2.72 0.43 -1.31
N TYR A 301 -2.11 1.32 -2.09
CA TYR A 301 -2.40 1.48 -3.51
C TYR A 301 -1.14 1.44 -4.34
N GLY A 302 -0.94 0.31 -5.00
CA GLY A 302 0.03 0.04 -6.07
C GLY A 302 0.41 1.24 -6.95
N ARG A 303 1.37 2.07 -6.56
CA ARG A 303 2.03 3.05 -7.42
C ARG A 303 3.51 2.76 -7.44
N LYS A 304 4.00 2.45 -8.62
CA LYS A 304 5.43 2.25 -8.84
C LYS A 304 6.17 3.55 -8.48
N PRO A 305 7.22 3.49 -7.64
CA PRO A 305 8.05 4.65 -7.39
C PRO A 305 8.66 5.19 -8.68
N ASP A 306 8.55 6.49 -8.91
CA ASP A 306 9.10 7.19 -10.08
C ASP A 306 10.54 7.63 -9.76
N PHE A 307 11.45 6.65 -9.75
CA PHE A 307 12.88 6.89 -9.51
C PHE A 307 13.74 6.74 -10.77
N GLU A 308 14.42 7.82 -11.16
CA GLU A 308 15.44 7.80 -12.22
C GLU A 308 16.80 7.30 -11.68
N LYS A 309 17.49 6.47 -12.48
CA LYS A 309 18.77 5.85 -12.10
C LYS A 309 19.91 6.88 -12.06
N SER A 310 20.24 7.40 -10.87
CA SER A 310 21.57 7.34 -10.22
C SER A 310 21.74 8.44 -9.16
N ILE A 311 21.11 8.21 -8.01
CA ILE A 311 20.97 9.14 -6.85
C ILE A 311 21.68 8.66 -5.59
N LEU A 312 22.48 7.58 -5.71
CA LEU A 312 23.11 6.90 -4.60
C LEU A 312 24.00 7.82 -3.77
N GLU A 313 24.76 8.71 -4.41
CA GLU A 313 25.62 9.66 -3.69
C GLU A 313 24.82 10.64 -2.83
N LEU A 314 23.64 11.06 -3.28
CA LEU A 314 22.77 11.98 -2.53
C LEU A 314 22.18 11.30 -1.31
N ILE A 315 21.66 10.07 -1.47
CA ILE A 315 21.18 9.25 -0.33
C ILE A 315 22.33 9.00 0.66
N THR A 316 23.49 8.57 0.16
CA THR A 316 24.68 8.31 0.99
C THR A 316 25.06 9.56 1.79
N ASN A 317 25.11 10.72 1.15
CA ASN A 317 25.50 11.97 1.81
C ASN A 317 24.47 12.39 2.86
N GLY A 318 23.16 12.28 2.57
CA GLY A 318 22.10 12.61 3.54
C GLY A 318 22.09 11.68 4.74
N ALA A 319 22.21 10.36 4.54
CA ALA A 319 22.30 9.39 5.63
C ALA A 319 23.59 9.56 6.45
N TYR A 320 24.70 9.86 5.77
CA TYR A 320 25.99 10.10 6.43
C TYR A 320 26.02 11.38 7.26
N ALA A 321 25.25 12.41 6.89
CA ALA A 321 25.12 13.64 7.66
C ALA A 321 24.57 13.36 9.07
N ASP A 322 23.50 12.57 9.18
CA ASP A 322 22.92 12.18 10.48
C ASP A 322 23.89 11.41 11.37
N ILE A 323 24.73 10.56 10.76
CA ILE A 323 25.73 9.80 11.51
C ILE A 323 26.83 10.72 12.08
N LYS A 324 27.10 11.86 11.44
CA LYS A 324 28.08 12.84 11.92
C LYS A 324 27.54 13.75 13.02
N GLU A 325 26.23 13.98 13.04
CA GLU A 325 25.56 14.82 14.03
C GLU A 325 25.44 14.16 15.42
N ASP A 326 24.55 14.70 16.25
CA ASP A 326 24.29 14.38 17.66
C ASP A 326 24.46 12.89 18.02
N LYS A 327 25.12 12.65 19.17
CA LYS A 327 25.47 11.30 19.65
C LYS A 327 24.26 10.41 19.88
N GLU A 328 23.11 10.98 20.26
CA GLU A 328 21.92 10.19 20.56
C GLU A 328 21.18 9.78 19.29
N ASN A 329 20.93 10.73 18.37
CA ASN A 329 20.32 10.43 17.07
C ASN A 329 21.18 9.48 16.23
N ARG A 330 22.51 9.64 16.27
CA ARG A 330 23.47 8.76 15.59
C ARG A 330 23.24 7.28 15.90
N LYS A 331 23.00 6.93 17.16
CA LYS A 331 22.78 5.52 17.57
C LYS A 331 21.52 4.95 16.94
N LYS A 332 20.44 5.73 16.93
CA LYS A 332 19.13 5.33 16.37
C LYS A 332 19.26 5.11 14.86
N VAL A 333 19.89 6.05 14.16
CA VAL A 333 20.10 6.00 12.70
C VAL A 333 21.01 4.85 12.30
N ILE A 334 22.16 4.65 12.97
CA ILE A 334 23.05 3.51 12.69
C ILE A 334 22.31 2.19 12.85
N ARG A 335 21.52 2.05 13.91
CA ARG A 335 20.79 0.81 14.19
C ARG A 335 19.70 0.54 13.15
N PHE A 336 18.94 1.57 12.78
CA PHE A 336 17.99 1.49 11.67
C PHE A 336 18.66 1.01 10.37
N MET A 337 19.76 1.64 9.97
CA MET A 337 20.46 1.30 8.73
C MET A 337 21.04 -0.12 8.77
N LEU A 338 21.58 -0.54 9.92
CA LEU A 338 22.10 -1.88 10.13
C LEU A 338 21.00 -2.93 9.99
N ASP A 339 19.91 -2.76 10.70
CA ASP A 339 18.82 -3.73 10.70
C ASP A 339 18.16 -3.79 9.32
N PHE A 340 18.09 -2.65 8.61
CA PHE A 340 17.61 -2.58 7.24
C PHE A 340 18.52 -3.34 6.27
N VAL A 341 19.83 -3.14 6.36
CA VAL A 341 20.84 -3.82 5.51
C VAL A 341 20.94 -5.32 5.84
N ASN A 342 20.75 -5.71 7.10
CA ASN A 342 20.79 -7.12 7.51
C ASN A 342 19.49 -7.88 7.20
N SER A 343 18.42 -7.17 6.84
CA SER A 343 17.14 -7.77 6.45
C SER A 343 17.22 -8.30 5.04
N ASN A 344 17.00 -9.60 4.86
CA ASN A 344 17.19 -10.27 3.57
C ASN A 344 15.90 -10.27 2.73
N ARG A 345 14.76 -9.98 3.34
CA ARG A 345 13.45 -9.98 2.70
C ARG A 345 12.81 -8.59 2.69
N THR A 346 12.01 -8.31 1.67
CA THR A 346 11.23 -7.07 1.57
C THR A 346 10.32 -6.87 2.77
N GLU A 347 9.70 -7.94 3.27
CA GLU A 347 8.79 -7.88 4.42
C GLU A 347 9.57 -7.49 5.69
N GLU A 348 10.74 -8.08 5.90
CA GLU A 348 11.63 -7.75 7.03
C GLU A 348 12.07 -6.27 6.96
N LYS A 349 12.48 -5.79 5.78
CA LYS A 349 12.80 -4.37 5.56
C LYS A 349 11.62 -3.45 5.89
N SER A 350 10.40 -3.87 5.54
CA SER A 350 9.19 -3.13 5.88
C SER A 350 8.93 -3.11 7.40
N ASP A 351 9.14 -4.22 8.08
CA ASP A 351 9.02 -4.29 9.54
C ASP A 351 10.06 -3.40 10.24
N VAL A 352 11.30 -3.36 9.72
CA VAL A 352 12.35 -2.43 10.19
C VAL A 352 11.93 -0.97 10.04
N ILE A 353 11.33 -0.58 8.90
CA ILE A 353 10.81 0.79 8.71
C ILE A 353 9.73 1.10 9.77
N GLY A 354 8.75 0.21 9.92
CA GLY A 354 7.69 0.36 10.91
C GLY A 354 8.17 0.40 12.36
N GLU A 355 9.34 -0.20 12.64
CA GLU A 355 10.00 -0.15 13.94
C GLU A 355 10.72 1.15 14.22
N TYR A 356 11.59 1.56 13.31
CA TYR A 356 12.54 2.64 13.60
C TYR A 356 11.99 4.02 13.30
N VAL A 357 11.01 4.16 12.40
CA VAL A 357 10.41 5.47 12.09
C VAL A 357 9.82 6.13 13.34
N PRO A 358 8.94 5.50 14.14
CA PRO A 358 8.43 6.12 15.37
C PRO A 358 9.53 6.51 16.37
N ILE A 359 10.58 5.70 16.48
CA ILE A 359 11.74 5.98 17.35
C ILE A 359 12.48 7.25 16.90
N ILE A 360 12.62 7.44 15.58
CA ILE A 360 13.26 8.62 14.96
C ILE A 360 12.38 9.86 15.10
N LEU A 361 11.05 9.70 15.06
CA LEU A 361 10.08 10.76 15.36
C LEU A 361 10.07 11.16 16.84
N GLY A 362 10.75 10.41 17.71
CA GLY A 362 10.80 10.68 19.15
C GLY A 362 9.55 10.20 19.90
N VAL A 363 8.81 9.25 19.34
CA VAL A 363 7.69 8.60 20.03
C VAL A 363 8.24 7.78 21.21
N ASP A 364 7.60 7.88 22.37
CA ASP A 364 7.98 7.11 23.56
C ASP A 364 7.88 5.59 23.29
N ASN A 365 8.89 4.82 23.73
CA ASN A 365 8.95 3.39 23.48
C ASN A 365 7.75 2.63 24.07
N ASN A 366 7.18 3.09 25.19
CA ASN A 366 6.00 2.47 25.78
C ASN A 366 4.76 2.68 24.90
N LEU A 367 4.65 3.82 24.20
CA LEU A 367 3.59 4.07 23.22
C LEU A 367 3.73 3.16 22.00
N ILE A 368 4.97 2.98 21.52
CA ILE A 368 5.28 2.07 20.41
C ILE A 368 4.89 0.63 20.79
N ASP A 369 5.32 0.17 21.97
CA ASP A 369 5.02 -1.16 22.48
C ASP A 369 3.52 -1.35 22.72
N PHE A 370 2.86 -0.34 23.28
CA PHE A 370 1.41 -0.36 23.51
C PHE A 370 0.67 -0.50 22.18
N CYS A 371 1.03 0.31 21.17
CA CYS A 371 0.46 0.25 19.83
C CYS A 371 0.65 -1.14 19.21
N ARG A 372 1.87 -1.67 19.23
CA ARG A 372 2.20 -2.99 18.67
C ARG A 372 1.40 -4.10 19.34
N ARG A 373 1.38 -4.14 20.68
CA ARG A 373 0.65 -5.16 21.43
C ARG A 373 -0.85 -5.05 21.18
N SER A 374 -1.42 -3.86 21.31
CA SER A 374 -2.86 -3.63 21.12
C SER A 374 -3.32 -4.02 19.72
N LEU A 375 -2.56 -3.65 18.68
CA LEU A 375 -2.83 -4.06 17.30
C LEU A 375 -2.68 -5.56 17.10
N SER A 376 -1.67 -6.21 17.68
CA SER A 376 -1.51 -7.67 17.57
C SER A 376 -2.73 -8.43 18.10
N TYR A 377 -3.37 -7.91 19.16
CA TYR A 377 -4.59 -8.49 19.72
C TYR A 377 -5.80 -8.28 18.83
N ALA A 378 -5.86 -7.15 18.14
CA ALA A 378 -6.99 -6.76 17.30
C ALA A 378 -6.94 -7.32 15.87
N ILE A 379 -5.75 -7.59 15.33
CA ILE A 379 -5.58 -8.26 14.02
C ILE A 379 -5.96 -9.74 14.15
N ASN A 380 -5.58 -10.38 15.26
CA ASN A 380 -5.81 -11.80 15.50
C ASN A 380 -6.62 -12.03 16.79
N PRO A 381 -7.92 -11.62 16.83
CA PRO A 381 -8.73 -11.82 18.02
C PRO A 381 -8.93 -13.30 18.26
N LYS A 382 -8.47 -13.79 19.43
CA LYS A 382 -8.71 -15.16 19.87
C LYS A 382 -10.17 -15.31 20.30
N ARG A 383 -10.92 -16.22 19.67
CA ARG A 383 -12.29 -16.56 20.09
C ARG A 383 -12.31 -16.94 21.57
N GLY A 384 -13.24 -16.36 22.33
CA GLY A 384 -13.34 -16.56 23.79
C GLY A 384 -12.46 -15.64 24.64
N SER A 385 -11.52 -14.89 24.04
CA SER A 385 -10.74 -13.88 24.76
C SER A 385 -11.54 -12.59 24.89
N LYS A 386 -12.17 -12.39 26.07
CA LYS A 386 -12.85 -11.12 26.43
C LYS A 386 -11.92 -9.92 26.19
N TYR A 387 -10.64 -10.11 26.50
CA TYR A 387 -9.59 -9.12 26.33
C TYR A 387 -9.37 -8.71 24.88
N ASN A 388 -9.17 -9.67 23.96
CA ASN A 388 -8.94 -9.33 22.55
C ASN A 388 -10.17 -8.64 21.96
N VAL A 389 -11.37 -9.08 22.34
CA VAL A 389 -12.63 -8.48 21.87
C VAL A 389 -12.73 -7.03 22.34
N TRP A 390 -12.52 -6.77 23.63
CA TRP A 390 -12.55 -5.42 24.18
C TRP A 390 -11.52 -4.50 23.54
N VAL A 391 -10.26 -4.93 23.45
CA VAL A 391 -9.19 -4.13 22.80
C VAL A 391 -9.54 -3.83 21.35
N SER A 392 -10.09 -4.81 20.61
CA SER A 392 -10.51 -4.60 19.22
C SER A 392 -11.63 -3.57 19.11
N LEU A 393 -12.63 -3.63 20.00
CA LEU A 393 -13.74 -2.67 20.03
C LEU A 393 -13.27 -1.26 20.39
N VAL A 394 -12.40 -1.12 21.40
CA VAL A 394 -11.82 0.17 21.79
C VAL A 394 -11.02 0.76 20.64
N LEU A 395 -10.10 -0.02 20.07
CA LEU A 395 -9.26 0.45 18.96
C LEU A 395 -10.09 0.78 17.70
N LYS A 396 -11.16 0.02 17.43
CA LYS A 396 -12.08 0.32 16.35
C LYS A 396 -12.80 1.64 16.56
N ASN A 397 -13.33 1.88 17.76
CA ASN A 397 -13.93 3.17 18.13
C ASN A 397 -12.90 4.32 18.12
N PHE A 398 -11.66 4.04 18.52
CA PHE A 398 -10.56 4.99 18.47
C PHE A 398 -10.19 5.36 17.03
N ALA A 399 -10.33 4.42 16.09
CA ALA A 399 -10.14 4.68 14.66
C ALA A 399 -11.29 5.50 14.04
N GLU A 400 -12.46 5.53 14.66
CA GLU A 400 -13.63 6.31 14.24
C GLU A 400 -13.48 7.80 14.67
N LYS A 401 -14.34 8.67 14.10
CA LYS A 401 -14.25 10.15 14.10
C LYS A 401 -13.64 10.75 15.38
N ASP A 402 -12.47 11.40 15.28
CA ASP A 402 -11.78 12.27 16.27
C ASP A 402 -11.84 11.91 17.76
N ARG A 403 -12.17 10.65 18.10
CA ARG A 403 -12.23 10.21 19.48
C ARG A 403 -10.85 10.08 20.12
N THR A 404 -10.78 10.41 21.41
CA THR A 404 -9.66 10.06 22.29
C THR A 404 -9.72 8.59 22.69
N LEU A 405 -8.65 8.09 23.33
CA LEU A 405 -8.62 6.72 23.81
C LEU A 405 -9.64 6.53 24.94
N GLU A 406 -9.77 7.54 25.80
CA GLU A 406 -10.67 7.62 26.94
C GLU A 406 -12.14 7.60 26.50
N GLU A 407 -12.51 8.41 25.50
CA GLU A 407 -13.86 8.41 24.92
C GLU A 407 -14.19 7.06 24.28
N SER A 408 -13.19 6.42 23.65
CA SER A 408 -13.37 5.10 23.03
C SER A 408 -13.57 4.02 24.08
N ILE A 409 -12.86 4.10 25.22
CA ILE A 409 -13.06 3.22 26.37
C ILE A 409 -14.43 3.44 27.00
N ALA A 410 -14.82 4.69 27.20
CA ALA A 410 -16.11 5.06 27.77
C ALA A 410 -17.29 4.48 26.98
N LEU A 411 -17.20 4.57 25.64
CA LEU A 411 -18.25 4.06 24.75
C LEU A 411 -18.33 2.52 24.73
N VAL A 412 -17.18 1.84 24.85
CA VAL A 412 -17.14 0.36 24.91
C VAL A 412 -17.53 -0.18 26.28
N GLY A 413 -17.29 0.59 27.35
CA GLY A 413 -17.60 0.20 28.72
C GLY A 413 -16.57 -0.76 29.33
N LYS A 414 -16.96 -1.44 30.42
CA LYS A 414 -16.04 -2.29 31.19
C LYS A 414 -15.74 -3.58 30.45
N LEU A 415 -14.58 -4.17 30.74
CA LEU A 415 -14.19 -5.48 30.22
C LEU A 415 -15.24 -6.57 30.53
N GLN A 416 -15.93 -6.48 31.67
CA GLN A 416 -16.93 -7.44 32.14
C GLN A 416 -18.27 -7.36 31.37
N ASP A 417 -18.62 -6.18 30.85
CA ASP A 417 -19.87 -5.98 30.10
C ASP A 417 -19.86 -6.69 28.73
N ASN A 418 -18.66 -7.09 28.29
CA ASN A 418 -18.44 -7.81 27.04
C ASN A 418 -18.61 -9.33 27.19
N GLU A 419 -18.99 -9.83 28.37
CA GLU A 419 -19.23 -11.26 28.61
C GLU A 419 -20.36 -11.86 27.76
N THR A 420 -21.40 -11.07 27.48
CA THR A 420 -22.53 -11.44 26.62
C THR A 420 -22.11 -11.45 25.15
N ILE A 421 -21.29 -10.49 24.71
CA ILE A 421 -20.73 -10.41 23.34
C ILE A 421 -19.89 -11.65 23.02
N VAL A 422 -19.14 -12.18 23.99
CA VAL A 422 -18.32 -13.40 23.82
C VAL A 422 -19.17 -14.67 23.78
N LYS A 423 -20.35 -14.67 24.44
CA LYS A 423 -21.26 -15.82 24.51
C LYS A 423 -22.21 -15.87 23.30
N ASP A 424 -22.55 -14.72 22.74
CA ASP A 424 -23.43 -14.59 21.58
C ASP A 424 -22.66 -14.89 20.28
N ARG A 425 -22.79 -16.13 19.79
CA ARG A 425 -22.13 -16.61 18.56
C ARG A 425 -22.61 -15.91 17.28
N THR A 426 -23.58 -14.99 17.39
CA THR A 426 -24.18 -14.25 16.27
C THR A 426 -23.45 -12.96 15.92
N LEU A 427 -22.62 -12.43 16.84
CA LEU A 427 -21.76 -11.29 16.52
C LEU A 427 -20.69 -11.75 15.53
N ASP A 428 -20.84 -11.28 14.30
CA ASP A 428 -19.98 -11.67 13.21
C ASP A 428 -18.53 -11.34 13.57
N TYR A 429 -17.65 -12.35 13.51
CA TYR A 429 -16.22 -12.18 13.78
C TYR A 429 -15.61 -11.08 12.90
N TRP A 430 -16.23 -10.82 11.74
CA TRP A 430 -15.89 -9.72 10.84
C TRP A 430 -16.22 -8.33 11.42
N ALA A 431 -17.21 -8.21 12.31
CA ALA A 431 -17.61 -6.93 12.92
C ALA A 431 -16.59 -6.40 13.96
N ILE A 432 -15.68 -7.24 14.46
CA ILE A 432 -14.61 -6.88 15.42
C ILE A 432 -13.23 -6.83 14.78
N LYS A 433 -13.08 -7.31 13.54
CA LYS A 433 -11.79 -7.24 12.84
C LYS A 433 -11.47 -5.80 12.46
N ILE A 434 -10.26 -5.36 12.79
CA ILE A 434 -9.73 -4.07 12.36
C ILE A 434 -9.24 -4.22 10.93
N ASP A 435 -9.81 -3.44 10.01
CA ASP A 435 -9.31 -3.39 8.64
C ASP A 435 -8.00 -2.61 8.57
N TYR A 436 -7.35 -2.70 7.42
CA TYR A 436 -6.05 -2.10 7.23
C TYR A 436 -6.09 -0.54 7.37
N GLY A 437 -7.12 0.12 6.85
CA GLY A 437 -7.27 1.57 6.94
C GLY A 437 -7.53 2.06 8.36
N GLN A 438 -8.25 1.28 9.17
CA GLN A 438 -8.44 1.52 10.60
C GLN A 438 -7.12 1.37 11.36
N LEU A 439 -6.33 0.33 11.05
CA LEU A 439 -5.02 0.11 11.65
C LEU A 439 -4.08 1.31 11.42
N LYS A 440 -4.10 1.87 10.22
CA LYS A 440 -3.38 3.10 9.88
C LYS A 440 -3.80 4.28 10.75
N LYS A 441 -5.11 4.54 10.87
CA LYS A 441 -5.64 5.61 11.72
C LYS A 441 -5.25 5.43 13.18
N ILE A 442 -5.30 4.21 13.70
CA ILE A 442 -4.90 3.89 15.07
C ILE A 442 -3.43 4.22 15.30
N ARG A 443 -2.52 3.77 14.43
CA ARG A 443 -1.09 4.08 14.55
C ARG A 443 -0.82 5.57 14.53
N SER A 444 -1.40 6.27 13.56
CA SER A 444 -1.25 7.73 13.44
C SER A 444 -1.76 8.45 14.68
N LYS A 445 -2.96 8.11 15.17
CA LYS A 445 -3.49 8.71 16.40
C LYS A 445 -2.62 8.36 17.60
N ILE A 446 -2.09 7.12 17.68
CA ILE A 446 -1.20 6.75 18.77
C ILE A 446 0.07 7.62 18.78
N TYR A 447 0.73 7.76 17.63
CA TYR A 447 2.01 8.45 17.53
C TYR A 447 1.90 9.98 17.60
N LEU A 448 0.79 10.55 17.14
CA LEU A 448 0.56 12.01 17.14
C LEU A 448 -0.29 12.48 18.32
N GLY A 449 -0.88 11.56 19.08
CA GLY A 449 -1.73 11.86 20.22
C GLY A 449 -0.96 12.51 21.37
N LYS A 450 -1.66 13.38 22.10
CA LYS A 450 -1.20 13.88 23.41
C LYS A 450 -1.91 13.06 24.48
N TYR A 451 -1.13 12.47 25.37
CA TYR A 451 -1.64 11.62 26.44
C TYR A 451 -1.44 12.28 27.78
N GLU A 452 -2.43 12.17 28.64
CA GLU A 452 -2.29 12.53 30.04
C GLU A 452 -1.42 11.50 30.78
N GLY A 453 -0.90 11.89 31.94
CA GLY A 453 -0.01 11.02 32.73
C GLY A 453 -0.65 9.69 33.11
N SER A 454 -1.95 9.69 33.44
CA SER A 454 -2.74 8.49 33.74
C SER A 454 -2.80 7.53 32.56
N THR A 455 -2.95 8.05 31.34
CA THR A 455 -3.01 7.26 30.10
C THR A 455 -1.65 6.64 29.80
N LEU A 456 -0.57 7.38 30.03
CA LEU A 456 0.80 6.86 29.90
C LEU A 456 1.10 5.76 30.93
N GLU A 457 0.72 5.95 32.19
CA GLU A 457 0.84 4.94 33.25
C GLU A 457 0.10 3.65 32.88
N PHE A 458 -1.13 3.78 32.38
CA PHE A 458 -1.89 2.65 31.86
C PHE A 458 -1.15 1.95 30.71
N MET A 459 -0.65 2.67 29.72
CA MET A 459 0.04 2.07 28.57
C MET A 459 1.33 1.33 28.99
N ILE A 460 2.07 1.87 29.96
CA ILE A 460 3.24 1.20 30.56
C ILE A 460 2.81 -0.10 31.23
N ALA A 461 1.81 -0.06 32.10
CA ALA A 461 1.33 -1.25 32.81
C ALA A 461 0.72 -2.28 31.84
N PHE A 462 0.06 -1.84 30.78
CA PHE A 462 -0.49 -2.72 29.73
C PHE A 462 0.59 -3.51 29.00
N ASN A 463 1.79 -2.94 28.84
CA ASN A 463 2.90 -3.62 28.19
C ASN A 463 3.40 -4.82 29.01
N ASP A 464 3.29 -4.81 30.34
CA ASP A 464 3.64 -5.95 31.19
C ASP A 464 2.50 -7.00 31.22
N PRO A 465 2.73 -8.24 30.74
CA PRO A 465 1.72 -9.30 30.75
C PRO A 465 1.14 -9.62 32.14
N ASN A 466 1.88 -9.38 33.23
CA ASN A 466 1.44 -9.73 34.58
C ASN A 466 0.45 -8.71 35.17
N THR A 467 0.55 -7.45 34.77
CA THR A 467 -0.24 -6.35 35.33
C THR A 467 -1.30 -5.85 34.37
N ARG A 468 -1.21 -6.20 33.08
CA ARG A 468 -2.12 -5.77 32.02
C ARG A 468 -3.61 -5.87 32.33
N ASP A 469 -4.07 -7.02 32.83
CA ASP A 469 -5.50 -7.23 33.09
C ASP A 469 -6.00 -6.32 34.22
N ALA A 470 -5.17 -6.10 35.24
CA ALA A 470 -5.45 -5.17 36.31
C ALA A 470 -5.43 -3.73 35.79
N ALA A 471 -4.36 -3.36 35.06
CA ALA A 471 -4.20 -2.03 34.47
C ALA A 471 -5.38 -1.64 33.58
N LEU A 472 -5.87 -2.56 32.76
CA LEU A 472 -7.04 -2.32 31.90
C LEU A 472 -8.30 -2.12 32.72
N ARG A 473 -8.56 -2.97 33.72
CA ARG A 473 -9.74 -2.83 34.60
C ARG A 473 -9.68 -1.51 35.35
N ASP A 474 -8.59 -1.25 36.06
CA ASP A 474 -8.39 -0.06 36.89
C ASP A 474 -8.53 1.22 36.06
N TYR A 475 -7.93 1.23 34.86
CA TYR A 475 -8.01 2.39 33.98
C TYR A 475 -9.41 2.58 33.38
N SER A 476 -10.07 1.50 32.96
CA SER A 476 -11.46 1.56 32.47
C SER A 476 -12.45 2.00 33.55
N ASP A 477 -12.30 1.49 34.77
CA ASP A 477 -13.13 1.85 35.92
C ASP A 477 -12.91 3.31 36.27
N LYS A 478 -11.66 3.77 36.29
CA LYS A 478 -11.33 5.18 36.52
C LYS A 478 -11.99 6.11 35.50
N ILE A 479 -11.89 5.82 34.20
CA ILE A 479 -12.49 6.65 33.14
C ILE A 479 -14.01 6.75 33.34
N LEU A 480 -14.67 5.61 33.58
CA LEU A 480 -16.12 5.58 33.76
C LEU A 480 -16.57 6.29 35.06
N ASP A 481 -15.80 6.14 36.14
CA ASP A 481 -16.05 6.85 37.40
C ASP A 481 -15.88 8.36 37.25
N ASP A 482 -14.88 8.81 36.50
CA ASP A 482 -14.63 10.23 36.27
C ASP A 482 -15.72 10.85 35.38
N LEU A 483 -16.18 10.14 34.33
CA LEU A 483 -17.34 10.54 33.54
C LEU A 483 -18.62 10.60 34.37
N SER A 484 -18.88 9.61 35.23
CA SER A 484 -20.07 9.64 36.09
C SER A 484 -20.06 10.82 37.07
N LYS A 485 -18.89 11.23 37.56
CA LYS A 485 -18.75 12.44 38.39
C LYS A 485 -18.98 13.70 37.58
N GLU A 486 -18.53 13.75 36.34
CA GLU A 486 -18.73 14.88 35.44
C GLU A 486 -20.20 15.04 35.06
N GLU A 487 -20.89 13.98 34.64
CA GLU A 487 -22.34 13.98 34.38
C GLU A 487 -23.14 14.44 35.61
N LYS A 488 -22.77 13.97 36.81
CA LYS A 488 -23.41 14.44 38.06
C LYS A 488 -23.20 15.93 38.30
N ARG A 489 -22.00 16.44 38.05
CA ARG A 489 -21.72 17.89 38.16
C ARG A 489 -22.53 18.69 37.15
N GLU A 490 -22.62 18.25 35.90
CA GLU A 490 -23.43 18.90 34.87
C GLU A 490 -24.92 18.92 35.24
N ILE A 491 -25.46 17.80 35.75
CA ILE A 491 -26.83 17.73 36.24
C ILE A 491 -27.04 18.68 37.44
N ASP A 492 -26.13 18.68 38.41
CA ASP A 492 -26.19 19.57 39.57
C ASP A 492 -26.15 21.05 39.17
N ASP A 493 -25.34 21.39 38.18
CA ASP A 493 -25.23 22.76 37.66
C ASP A 493 -26.48 23.16 36.85
N LEU A 494 -27.04 22.26 36.05
CA LEU A 494 -28.34 22.46 35.38
C LEU A 494 -29.49 22.63 36.37
N ILE A 495 -29.48 21.89 37.50
CA ILE A 495 -30.45 22.04 38.58
C ILE A 495 -30.29 23.41 39.24
N LYS A 496 -29.07 23.81 39.62
CA LYS A 496 -28.79 25.13 40.20
C LYS A 496 -29.16 26.29 39.28
N ASP A 497 -28.96 26.15 37.98
CA ASP A 497 -29.32 27.17 36.99
C ASP A 497 -30.83 27.28 36.80
N LYS A 498 -31.57 26.18 36.92
CA LYS A 498 -33.04 26.20 36.99
C LYS A 498 -33.55 26.86 38.28
N GLU A 499 -32.94 26.57 39.43
CA GLU A 499 -33.31 27.19 40.71
C GLU A 499 -33.04 28.70 40.75
N LYS A 500 -32.09 29.20 39.96
CA LYS A 500 -31.76 30.65 39.85
C LYS A 500 -32.66 31.43 38.88
N LYS A 501 -33.43 30.77 38.02
CA LYS A 501 -34.42 31.43 37.16
C LYS A 501 -35.81 31.24 37.77
N PRO A 502 -36.38 32.24 38.48
CA PRO A 502 -37.75 32.12 38.96
C PRO A 502 -38.68 31.96 37.75
N ASP A 503 -39.58 30.96 37.82
CA ASP A 503 -40.61 30.74 36.82
C ASP A 503 -41.35 32.06 36.53
N LYS A 504 -41.33 32.45 35.25
CA LYS A 504 -42.12 33.56 34.72
C LYS A 504 -43.37 33.03 34.04
#